data_AF-A0A3G8H9E8-F1
#
_entry.id   AF-A0A3G8H9E8-F1
#
_cell.length_a   1.000
_cell.length_b   1.000
_cell.length_c   1.000
_cell.angle_alpha   90.00
_cell.angle_beta   90.00
_cell.angle_gamma   90.00
#
_symmetry.space_group_name_H-M   'P 1'
#
loop_
_entity.id
_entity.type
_entity.pdbx_description
1 polymer ?
#
loop_
_entity_poly.entity_id
_entity_poly.type
_entity_poly.pdbx_seq_one_letter_code
_entity_poly.pdbx_strand_id
1 'polypeptide(L)'
;MSETLTSILVFLVGLAFAELKDWLPWLARKVVSHAGRRLSPEMRERMEEEWLAELEQIPGKLSPLLFAVMLCRAAKKMRQDALPISPEEWLTRRFDVIFAVAVLIGVFPLLLILWLLVRRQSVEGGLIGRSAYGQGGKPVRLYSFALPVDTTGRLTPLGKFLYRTQFHMLPRYINVANGSLALFGPRPQWPVAKHDRTGADELSVRPGLVPFEADGVRLCTGPSLRERCIGLGRVAWRGWNKPL
;
A
#
# COMPACT_ATOMS: atom_id res chain seq x y z
N MET A 1 18.39 -39.36 31.00
CA MET A 1 18.27 -38.06 31.71
C MET A 1 18.32 -36.86 30.76
N SER A 2 19.08 -36.91 29.66
CA SER A 2 19.10 -35.85 28.64
C SER A 2 17.79 -35.72 27.85
N GLU A 3 17.15 -36.84 27.45
CA GLU A 3 15.93 -36.80 26.61
C GLU A 3 14.69 -36.21 27.31
N THR A 4 14.54 -36.44 28.61
CA THR A 4 13.48 -35.85 29.43
C THR A 4 13.68 -34.35 29.61
N LEU A 5 14.92 -33.89 29.80
CA LEU A 5 15.26 -32.46 29.86
C LEU A 5 15.01 -31.76 28.53
N THR A 6 15.38 -32.37 27.40
CA THR A 6 15.10 -31.83 26.07
C THR A 6 13.60 -31.72 25.81
N SER A 7 12.82 -32.72 26.22
CA SER A 7 11.36 -32.72 26.04
C SER A 7 10.67 -31.64 26.89
N ILE A 8 11.10 -31.47 28.14
CA ILE A 8 10.62 -30.39 29.02
C ILE A 8 11.02 -29.03 28.46
N LEU A 9 12.25 -28.88 27.96
CA LEU A 9 12.71 -27.63 27.35
C LEU A 9 11.89 -27.27 26.10
N VAL A 10 11.67 -28.22 25.19
CA VAL A 10 10.83 -28.01 24.00
C VAL A 10 9.40 -27.64 24.38
N PHE A 11 8.84 -28.27 25.42
CA PHE A 11 7.53 -27.92 25.94
C PHE A 11 7.48 -26.50 26.53
N LEU A 12 8.46 -26.12 27.36
CA LEU A 12 8.55 -24.78 27.95
C LEU A 12 8.77 -23.70 26.89
N VAL A 13 9.63 -23.96 25.90
CA VAL A 13 9.84 -23.06 24.75
C VAL A 13 8.56 -22.96 23.91
N GLY A 14 7.85 -24.06 23.70
CA GLY A 14 6.57 -24.07 23.00
C GLY A 14 5.49 -23.26 23.71
N LEU A 15 5.41 -23.38 25.05
CA LEU A 15 4.50 -22.60 25.90
C LEU A 15 4.85 -21.11 25.85
N ALA A 16 6.13 -20.75 26.01
CA ALA A 16 6.60 -19.38 25.92
C ALA A 16 6.33 -18.78 24.52
N PHE A 17 6.47 -19.57 23.46
CA PHE A 17 6.18 -19.13 22.11
C PHE A 17 4.68 -18.95 21.84
N ALA A 18 3.82 -19.73 22.49
CA ALA A 18 2.37 -19.57 22.44
C ALA A 18 1.93 -18.27 23.15
N GLU A 19 2.43 -18.04 24.37
CA GLU A 19 2.24 -16.80 25.14
C GLU A 19 2.72 -15.57 24.34
N LEU A 20 3.93 -15.62 23.79
CA LEU A 20 4.49 -14.54 22.96
C LEU A 20 3.59 -14.22 21.77
N LYS A 21 3.04 -15.25 21.12
CA LYS A 21 2.12 -15.08 19.99
C LYS A 21 0.81 -14.40 20.39
N ASP A 22 0.32 -14.64 21.60
CA ASP A 22 -0.91 -14.02 22.12
C ASP A 22 -0.72 -12.54 22.49
N TRP A 23 0.52 -12.11 22.73
CA TRP A 23 0.87 -10.71 22.97
C TRP A 23 1.02 -9.89 21.68
N LEU A 24 1.27 -10.54 20.54
CA LEU A 24 1.50 -9.85 19.25
C LEU A 24 0.36 -8.92 18.83
N PRO A 25 -0.94 -9.29 18.94
CA PRO A 25 -2.04 -8.40 18.56
C PRO A 25 -2.14 -7.16 19.45
N TRP A 26 -1.93 -7.33 20.77
CA TRP A 26 -1.88 -6.20 21.71
C TRP A 26 -0.72 -5.24 21.38
N LEU A 27 0.46 -5.80 21.09
CA LEU A 27 1.63 -5.02 20.71
C LEU A 27 1.38 -4.27 19.39
N ALA A 28 0.76 -4.93 18.41
CA ALA A 28 0.41 -4.33 17.13
C ALA A 28 -0.53 -3.12 17.31
N ARG A 29 -1.57 -3.21 18.15
CA ARG A 29 -2.45 -2.08 18.50
C ARG A 29 -1.66 -0.92 19.14
N LYS A 30 -0.72 -1.21 20.06
CA LYS A 30 0.14 -0.19 20.67
C LYS A 30 1.03 0.51 19.64
N VAL A 31 1.58 -0.24 18.69
CA VAL A 31 2.41 0.30 17.60
C VAL A 31 1.58 1.20 16.68
N VAL A 32 0.35 0.82 16.33
CA VAL A 32 -0.58 1.67 15.55
C VAL A 32 -0.90 2.97 16.29
N SER A 33 -1.25 2.91 17.59
CA SER A 33 -1.49 4.11 18.39
C SER A 33 -0.25 5.02 18.49
N HIS A 34 0.94 4.42 18.59
CA HIS A 34 2.20 5.18 18.54
C HIS A 34 2.46 5.80 17.15
N ALA A 35 2.07 5.13 16.05
CA ALA A 35 2.13 5.68 14.71
C ALA A 35 1.21 6.91 14.57
N GLY A 36 -0.02 6.83 15.08
CA GLY A 36 -1.01 7.91 15.04
C GLY A 36 -0.54 9.18 15.77
N ARG A 37 0.21 9.05 16.87
CA ARG A 37 0.82 10.19 17.58
C ARG A 37 1.78 11.03 16.74
N ARG A 38 2.23 10.52 15.58
CA ARG A 38 3.13 11.25 14.67
C ARG A 38 2.37 12.15 13.70
N LEU A 39 1.04 12.05 13.63
CA LEU A 39 0.18 12.84 12.77
C LEU A 39 -0.35 14.09 13.52
N SER A 40 -0.97 15.02 12.79
CA SER A 40 -1.67 16.17 13.39
C SER A 40 -2.86 15.70 14.26
N PRO A 41 -3.29 16.49 15.26
CA PRO A 41 -4.39 16.11 16.14
C PRO A 41 -5.68 15.73 15.39
N GLU A 42 -6.01 16.48 14.32
CA GLU A 42 -7.18 16.25 13.48
C GLU A 42 -7.13 14.93 12.70
N MET A 43 -5.94 14.53 12.21
CA MET A 43 -5.77 13.29 11.45
C MET A 43 -5.60 12.08 12.35
N ARG A 44 -5.07 12.28 13.57
CA ARG A 44 -4.70 11.20 14.48
C ARG A 44 -5.88 10.31 14.84
N GLU A 45 -6.97 10.88 15.34
CA GLU A 45 -8.11 10.08 15.83
C GLU A 45 -8.69 9.23 14.70
N ARG A 46 -8.92 9.85 13.54
CA ARG A 46 -9.47 9.17 12.36
C ARG A 46 -8.52 8.09 11.80
N MET A 47 -7.23 8.40 11.63
CA MET A 47 -6.27 7.42 11.11
C MET A 47 -6.05 6.28 12.09
N GLU A 48 -6.05 6.55 13.39
CA GLU A 48 -5.95 5.54 14.43
C GLU A 48 -7.15 4.59 14.37
N GLU A 49 -8.38 5.11 14.25
CA GLU A 49 -9.59 4.31 14.05
C GLU A 49 -9.53 3.47 12.76
N GLU A 50 -9.19 4.08 11.63
CA GLU A 50 -9.13 3.43 10.32
C GLU A 50 -8.04 2.32 10.29
N TRP A 51 -6.86 2.59 10.85
CA TRP A 51 -5.77 1.62 10.91
C TRP A 51 -6.04 0.48 11.90
N LEU A 52 -6.67 0.76 13.04
CA LEU A 52 -7.09 -0.28 13.98
C LEU A 52 -8.17 -1.19 13.36
N ALA A 53 -9.11 -0.61 12.61
CA ALA A 53 -10.13 -1.38 11.90
C ALA A 53 -9.53 -2.31 10.83
N GLU A 54 -8.46 -1.90 10.15
CA GLU A 54 -7.72 -2.79 9.24
C GLU A 54 -6.90 -3.84 9.98
N LEU A 55 -6.26 -3.45 11.09
CA LEU A 55 -5.47 -4.36 11.90
C LEU A 55 -6.30 -5.58 12.33
N GLU A 56 -7.58 -5.37 12.67
CA GLU A 56 -8.52 -6.42 13.06
C GLU A 56 -8.95 -7.33 11.90
N GLN A 57 -8.88 -6.85 10.66
CA GLN A 57 -9.23 -7.65 9.48
C GLN A 57 -8.08 -8.54 9.00
N ILE A 58 -6.84 -8.27 9.44
CA ILE A 58 -5.66 -9.01 9.00
C ILE A 58 -5.61 -10.38 9.71
N PRO A 59 -5.63 -11.51 8.97
CA PRO A 59 -5.56 -12.82 9.59
C PRO A 59 -4.16 -13.14 10.13
N GLY A 60 -4.13 -13.91 11.22
CA GLY A 60 -2.91 -14.39 11.88
C GLY A 60 -2.40 -13.47 12.99
N LYS A 61 -1.39 -13.95 13.74
CA LYS A 61 -0.87 -13.23 14.92
C LYS A 61 0.33 -12.33 14.60
N LEU A 62 1.12 -12.69 13.59
CA LEU A 62 2.37 -11.97 13.24
C LEU A 62 2.16 -10.90 12.14
N SER A 63 1.25 -11.15 11.20
CA SER A 63 0.90 -10.25 10.10
C SER A 63 0.42 -8.87 10.57
N PRO A 64 -0.43 -8.75 11.63
CA PRO A 64 -0.84 -7.46 12.17
C PRO A 64 0.33 -6.64 12.71
N LEU A 65 1.32 -7.27 13.35
CA LEU A 65 2.49 -6.58 13.88
C LEU A 65 3.36 -6.02 12.75
N LEU A 66 3.59 -6.81 11.70
CA LEU A 66 4.31 -6.35 10.51
C LEU A 66 3.62 -5.15 9.86
N PHE A 67 2.29 -5.21 9.74
CA PHE A 67 1.49 -4.10 9.24
C PHE A 67 1.59 -2.85 10.12
N ALA A 68 1.46 -3.00 11.44
CA ALA A 68 1.59 -1.89 12.38
C ALA A 68 2.96 -1.18 12.29
N VAL A 69 4.05 -1.97 12.16
CA VAL A 69 5.40 -1.42 11.95
C VAL A 69 5.50 -0.67 10.62
N MET A 70 4.88 -1.16 9.56
CA MET A 70 4.81 -0.44 8.27
C MET A 70 4.03 0.89 8.41
N LEU A 71 2.94 0.91 9.18
CA LEU A 71 2.17 2.13 9.43
C LEU A 71 2.98 3.20 10.18
N CYS A 72 3.87 2.83 11.12
CA CYS A 72 4.78 3.81 11.74
C CYS A 72 5.66 4.55 10.72
N ARG A 73 6.04 3.87 9.63
CA ARG A 73 6.81 4.47 8.53
C ARG A 73 5.91 5.33 7.65
N ALA A 74 4.73 4.82 7.31
CA ALA A 74 3.73 5.57 6.54
C ALA A 74 3.34 6.88 7.25
N ALA A 75 3.11 6.85 8.56
CA ALA A 75 2.82 8.02 9.38
C ALA A 75 3.94 9.07 9.33
N LYS A 76 5.21 8.63 9.34
CA LYS A 76 6.37 9.55 9.19
C LYS A 76 6.37 10.20 7.82
N LYS A 77 6.05 9.46 6.76
CA LYS A 77 5.98 9.96 5.38
C LYS A 77 4.80 10.92 5.17
N MET A 78 3.62 10.58 5.67
CA MET A 78 2.42 11.44 5.62
C MET A 78 2.64 12.79 6.31
N ARG A 79 3.42 12.83 7.39
CA ARG A 79 3.85 14.09 8.03
C ARG A 79 4.84 14.87 7.16
N GLN A 80 5.71 14.17 6.43
CA GLN A 80 6.78 14.75 5.63
C GLN A 80 6.31 15.28 4.28
N ASP A 81 5.20 14.80 3.69
CA ASP A 81 4.67 15.37 2.43
C ASP A 81 4.14 16.81 2.58
N ALA A 82 4.14 17.36 3.81
CA ALA A 82 3.99 18.80 4.10
C ALA A 82 5.32 19.59 4.05
N LEU A 83 6.47 18.93 3.84
CA LEU A 83 7.82 19.49 3.93
C LEU A 83 8.73 18.93 2.79
N PRO A 84 9.77 19.66 2.37
CA PRO A 84 10.61 19.28 1.23
C PRO A 84 11.37 17.96 1.45
N ILE A 85 11.61 17.27 0.33
CA ILE A 85 12.21 15.93 0.16
C ILE A 85 13.45 15.74 1.06
N SER A 86 13.39 14.81 2.01
CA SER A 86 14.47 14.56 2.98
C SER A 86 15.43 13.42 2.54
N PRO A 87 16.69 13.38 3.02
CA PRO A 87 17.69 12.35 2.69
C PRO A 87 17.30 10.89 3.01
N GLU A 88 16.21 10.68 3.74
CA GLU A 88 15.74 9.36 4.17
C GLU A 88 15.01 8.54 3.08
N GLU A 89 14.76 9.12 1.91
CA GLU A 89 14.06 8.46 0.80
C GLU A 89 14.80 7.21 0.30
N TRP A 90 16.13 7.21 0.30
CA TRP A 90 16.89 6.12 -0.29
C TRP A 90 16.82 4.83 0.53
N LEU A 91 16.77 4.95 1.86
CA LEU A 91 16.58 3.80 2.74
C LEU A 91 15.17 3.22 2.60
N THR A 92 14.16 4.09 2.51
CA THR A 92 12.77 3.67 2.26
C THR A 92 12.65 3.01 0.90
N ARG A 93 13.35 3.54 -0.11
CA ARG A 93 13.38 2.98 -1.45
C ARG A 93 13.97 1.57 -1.49
N ARG A 94 15.10 1.33 -0.81
CA ARG A 94 15.71 0.00 -0.72
C ARG A 94 14.76 -1.00 -0.08
N PHE A 95 14.12 -0.60 1.02
CA PHE A 95 13.14 -1.44 1.69
C PHE A 95 11.96 -1.79 0.77
N ASP A 96 11.35 -0.79 0.11
CA ASP A 96 10.23 -1.00 -0.79
C ASP A 96 10.57 -1.98 -1.93
N VAL A 97 11.77 -1.86 -2.50
CA VAL A 97 12.25 -2.76 -3.55
C VAL A 97 12.49 -4.17 -3.02
N ILE A 98 13.20 -4.31 -1.89
CA ILE A 98 13.49 -5.63 -1.28
C ILE A 98 12.17 -6.33 -0.92
N PHE A 99 11.24 -5.60 -0.29
CA PHE A 99 9.93 -6.11 0.08
C PHE A 99 9.13 -6.54 -1.15
N ALA A 100 9.08 -5.69 -2.19
CA ALA A 100 8.36 -6.02 -3.42
C ALA A 100 8.95 -7.25 -4.15
N VAL A 101 10.28 -7.35 -4.21
CA VAL A 101 10.95 -8.52 -4.80
C VAL A 101 10.69 -9.78 -3.99
N ALA A 102 10.78 -9.72 -2.66
CA ALA A 102 10.48 -10.86 -1.78
C ALA A 102 9.02 -11.33 -1.95
N VAL A 103 8.07 -10.40 -2.01
CA VAL A 103 6.66 -10.70 -2.27
C VAL A 103 6.50 -11.33 -3.66
N LEU A 104 7.08 -10.74 -4.71
CA LEU A 104 7.00 -11.28 -6.07
C LEU A 104 7.53 -12.70 -6.18
N ILE A 105 8.65 -13.01 -5.53
CA ILE A 105 9.21 -14.37 -5.51
C ILE A 105 8.26 -15.31 -4.77
N GLY A 106 7.78 -14.92 -3.58
CA GLY A 106 6.87 -15.74 -2.78
C GLY A 106 5.52 -16.00 -3.44
N VAL A 107 4.98 -15.00 -4.15
CA VAL A 107 3.69 -15.12 -4.85
C VAL A 107 3.83 -15.55 -6.31
N PHE A 108 5.04 -15.75 -6.83
CA PHE A 108 5.27 -16.12 -8.24
C PHE A 108 4.43 -17.31 -8.73
N PRO A 109 4.36 -18.47 -8.03
CA PRO A 109 3.54 -19.59 -8.49
C PRO A 109 2.06 -19.22 -8.57
N LEU A 110 1.56 -18.43 -7.61
CA LEU A 110 0.19 -17.92 -7.63
C LEU A 110 -0.03 -16.95 -8.80
N LEU A 111 0.90 -16.01 -9.03
CA LEU A 111 0.82 -15.08 -10.16
C LEU A 111 0.76 -15.82 -11.50
N LEU A 112 1.55 -16.88 -11.67
CA LEU A 112 1.55 -17.70 -12.88
C LEU A 112 0.20 -18.41 -13.09
N ILE A 113 -0.35 -19.02 -12.03
CA ILE A 113 -1.68 -19.66 -12.07
C ILE A 113 -2.75 -18.63 -12.43
N LEU A 114 -2.79 -17.49 -11.73
CA LEU A 114 -3.76 -16.43 -12.00
C LEU A 114 -3.62 -15.89 -13.42
N TRP A 115 -2.40 -15.69 -13.90
CA TRP A 115 -2.14 -15.25 -15.27
C TRP A 115 -2.67 -16.25 -16.31
N LEU A 116 -2.47 -17.55 -16.12
CA LEU A 116 -3.00 -18.60 -17.00
C LEU A 116 -4.53 -18.61 -17.00
N LEU A 117 -5.16 -18.52 -15.82
CA LEU A 117 -6.62 -18.48 -15.67
C LEU A 117 -7.22 -17.25 -16.35
N VAL A 118 -6.63 -16.08 -16.12
CA VAL A 118 -7.06 -14.81 -16.73
C VAL A 118 -6.86 -14.86 -18.24
N ARG A 119 -5.68 -15.24 -18.72
CA ARG A 119 -5.35 -15.29 -20.16
C ARG A 119 -6.31 -16.16 -20.97
N ARG A 120 -6.90 -17.20 -20.35
CA ARG A 120 -7.90 -18.07 -21.00
C ARG A 120 -9.30 -17.46 -21.09
N GLN A 121 -9.63 -16.46 -20.27
CA GLN A 121 -10.98 -15.91 -20.14
C GLN A 121 -11.07 -14.43 -20.55
N SER A 122 -9.97 -13.69 -20.54
CA SER A 122 -9.94 -12.27 -20.85
C SER A 122 -9.58 -12.01 -22.31
N VAL A 123 -10.35 -11.16 -22.98
CA VAL A 123 -10.05 -10.68 -24.34
C VAL A 123 -8.80 -9.79 -24.37
N GLU A 124 -8.57 -9.02 -23.30
CA GLU A 124 -7.46 -8.06 -23.17
C GLU A 124 -6.09 -8.72 -22.85
N GLY A 125 -6.05 -10.05 -22.80
CA GLY A 125 -4.86 -10.83 -22.42
C GLY A 125 -4.64 -10.93 -20.90
N GLY A 126 -3.57 -11.63 -20.48
CA GLY A 126 -3.35 -11.91 -19.05
C GLY A 126 -2.98 -10.68 -18.22
N LEU A 127 -2.05 -9.85 -18.70
CA LEU A 127 -1.50 -8.70 -17.98
C LEU A 127 -1.71 -7.42 -18.80
N ILE A 128 -2.27 -6.39 -18.16
CA ILE A 128 -2.54 -5.09 -18.76
C ILE A 128 -1.67 -4.02 -18.10
N GLY A 129 -1.19 -3.07 -18.90
CA GLY A 129 -0.55 -1.85 -18.42
C GLY A 129 -1.42 -0.62 -18.70
N ARG A 130 -1.92 0.05 -17.66
CA ARG A 130 -2.67 1.31 -17.79
C ARG A 130 -1.75 2.51 -17.48
N SER A 131 -1.78 3.53 -18.33
CA SER A 131 -0.98 4.75 -18.10
C SER A 131 -1.60 5.61 -16.99
N ALA A 132 -0.78 6.06 -16.06
CA ALA A 132 -1.09 7.01 -15.01
C ALA A 132 0.02 8.07 -14.91
N TYR A 133 -0.19 9.14 -14.16
CA TYR A 133 0.85 10.09 -13.82
C TYR A 133 1.58 9.67 -12.55
N GLY A 134 2.91 9.70 -12.63
CA GLY A 134 3.83 9.45 -11.52
C GLY A 134 4.40 10.74 -10.96
N GLN A 135 5.53 10.62 -10.26
CA GLN A 135 6.23 11.76 -9.68
C GLN A 135 6.60 12.80 -10.76
N GLY A 136 6.25 14.07 -10.52
CA GLY A 136 6.51 15.21 -11.40
C GLY A 136 5.85 15.09 -12.77
N GLY A 137 4.61 14.57 -12.83
CA GLY A 137 3.83 14.50 -14.08
C GLY A 137 4.32 13.48 -15.10
N LYS A 138 5.32 12.66 -14.76
CA LYS A 138 5.86 11.66 -15.70
C LYS A 138 4.89 10.51 -15.90
N PRO A 139 4.59 10.10 -17.15
CA PRO A 139 3.72 8.96 -17.39
C PRO A 139 4.38 7.68 -16.86
N VAL A 140 3.63 6.92 -16.06
CA VAL A 140 4.00 5.62 -15.52
C VAL A 140 2.97 4.58 -15.96
N ARG A 141 3.43 3.37 -16.29
CA ARG A 141 2.56 2.26 -16.70
C ARG A 141 2.29 1.36 -15.50
N LEU A 142 1.05 1.33 -15.02
CA LEU A 142 0.61 0.52 -13.90
C LEU A 142 0.16 -0.87 -14.38
N TYR A 143 0.78 -1.92 -13.86
CA TYR A 143 0.47 -3.30 -14.24
C TYR A 143 -0.68 -3.87 -13.42
N SER A 144 -1.60 -4.60 -14.05
CA SER A 144 -2.66 -5.36 -13.38
C SER A 144 -3.08 -6.56 -14.21
N PHE A 145 -3.67 -7.58 -13.59
CA PHE A 145 -4.36 -8.61 -14.37
C PHE A 145 -5.61 -8.02 -15.02
N ALA A 146 -5.92 -8.50 -16.22
CA ALA A 146 -7.22 -8.23 -16.84
C ALA A 146 -8.34 -8.81 -15.97
N LEU A 147 -9.47 -8.10 -15.89
CA LEU A 147 -10.66 -8.64 -15.26
C LEU A 147 -11.53 -9.29 -16.34
N PRO A 148 -11.68 -10.63 -16.35
CA PRO A 148 -12.44 -11.30 -17.40
C PRO A 148 -13.93 -10.97 -17.28
N VAL A 149 -14.52 -10.58 -18.41
CA VAL A 149 -15.95 -10.28 -18.57
C VAL A 149 -16.61 -11.29 -19.49
N ASP A 150 -17.89 -11.54 -19.28
CA ASP A 150 -18.72 -12.37 -20.13
C ASP A 150 -19.19 -11.62 -21.39
N THR A 151 -19.93 -12.31 -22.27
CA THR A 151 -20.48 -11.74 -23.51
C THR A 151 -21.46 -10.59 -23.29
N THR A 152 -21.98 -10.43 -22.06
CA THR A 152 -22.87 -9.33 -21.67
C THR A 152 -22.11 -8.14 -21.05
N GLY A 153 -20.78 -8.23 -20.96
CA GLY A 153 -19.93 -7.20 -20.35
C GLY A 153 -19.89 -7.26 -18.81
N ARG A 154 -20.42 -8.30 -18.18
CA ARG A 154 -20.39 -8.47 -16.72
C ARG A 154 -19.16 -9.26 -16.30
N LEU A 155 -18.64 -8.97 -15.10
CA LEU A 155 -17.52 -9.72 -14.55
C LEU A 155 -17.87 -11.21 -14.40
N THR A 156 -17.01 -12.08 -14.94
CA THR A 156 -17.05 -13.54 -14.72
C THR A 156 -16.86 -13.87 -13.23
N PRO A 157 -17.16 -15.11 -12.77
CA PRO A 157 -16.86 -15.51 -11.38
C PRO A 157 -15.39 -15.30 -11.01
N LEU A 158 -14.45 -15.59 -11.94
CA LEU A 158 -13.03 -15.32 -11.77
C LEU A 158 -12.75 -13.82 -11.67
N GLY A 159 -13.34 -13.00 -12.55
CA GLY A 159 -13.22 -11.55 -12.51
C GLY A 159 -13.76 -10.95 -11.20
N LYS A 160 -14.92 -11.43 -10.72
CA LYS A 160 -15.49 -11.04 -9.42
C LYS A 160 -14.57 -11.42 -8.27
N PHE A 161 -13.98 -12.62 -8.30
CA PHE A 161 -13.01 -13.06 -7.29
C PHE A 161 -11.78 -12.15 -7.28
N LEU A 162 -11.13 -11.95 -8.43
CA LEU A 162 -9.94 -11.09 -8.57
C LEU A 162 -10.17 -9.63 -8.17
N TYR A 163 -11.37 -9.12 -8.42
CA TYR A 163 -11.77 -7.78 -8.01
C TYR A 163 -11.98 -7.70 -6.49
N ARG A 164 -12.75 -8.64 -5.91
CA ARG A 164 -13.04 -8.65 -4.46
C ARG A 164 -11.79 -8.88 -3.62
N THR A 165 -10.88 -9.73 -4.06
CA THR A 165 -9.63 -10.02 -3.33
C THR A 165 -8.50 -9.03 -3.66
N GLN A 166 -8.73 -8.07 -4.56
CA GLN A 166 -7.70 -7.17 -5.09
C GLN A 166 -6.51 -7.90 -5.75
N PHE A 167 -6.61 -9.20 -6.03
CA PHE A 167 -5.51 -9.98 -6.63
C PHE A 167 -5.12 -9.50 -8.02
N HIS A 168 -6.04 -8.83 -8.73
CA HIS A 168 -5.72 -8.17 -9.99
C HIS A 168 -4.61 -7.11 -9.86
N MET A 169 -4.34 -6.57 -8.67
CA MET A 169 -3.29 -5.57 -8.43
C MET A 169 -1.93 -6.17 -8.06
N LEU A 170 -1.83 -7.48 -7.80
CA LEU A 170 -0.54 -8.10 -7.44
C LEU A 170 0.59 -7.83 -8.44
N PRO A 171 0.34 -7.75 -9.77
CA PRO A 171 1.40 -7.36 -10.71
C PRO A 171 2.01 -5.98 -10.47
N ARG A 172 1.35 -5.08 -9.72
CA ARG A 172 1.91 -3.76 -9.37
C ARG A 172 3.13 -3.83 -8.47
N TYR A 173 3.40 -4.95 -7.79
CA TYR A 173 4.68 -5.12 -7.11
C TYR A 173 5.87 -5.03 -8.08
N ILE A 174 5.67 -5.34 -9.38
CA ILE A 174 6.66 -5.09 -10.43
C ILE A 174 6.94 -3.59 -10.59
N ASN A 175 5.92 -2.74 -10.47
CA ASN A 175 6.09 -1.29 -10.51
C ASN A 175 6.87 -0.75 -9.30
N VAL A 176 6.67 -1.33 -8.12
CA VAL A 176 7.43 -0.97 -6.92
C VAL A 176 8.90 -1.35 -7.09
N ALA A 177 9.17 -2.57 -7.56
CA ALA A 177 10.51 -3.06 -7.87
C ALA A 177 11.22 -2.16 -8.90
N ASN A 178 10.55 -1.83 -10.02
CA ASN A 178 11.10 -0.99 -11.09
C ASN A 178 11.17 0.50 -10.73
N GLY A 179 10.46 0.92 -9.68
CA GLY A 179 10.52 2.29 -9.15
C GLY A 179 9.56 3.29 -9.70
N SER A 180 8.58 2.83 -10.47
CA SER A 180 7.44 3.64 -10.88
C SER A 180 6.47 3.91 -9.71
N LEU A 181 6.40 3.00 -8.74
CA LEU A 181 5.58 3.14 -7.52
C LEU A 181 6.44 3.05 -6.24
N ALA A 182 5.94 3.66 -5.17
CA ALA A 182 6.35 3.39 -3.79
C ALA A 182 5.39 2.37 -3.15
N LEU A 183 5.78 1.72 -2.05
CA LEU A 183 4.87 0.83 -1.33
C LEU A 183 3.68 1.61 -0.74
N PHE A 184 3.98 2.76 -0.15
CA PHE A 184 3.01 3.73 0.37
C PHE A 184 3.24 5.10 -0.27
N GLY A 185 2.17 5.74 -0.75
CA GLY A 185 2.26 7.02 -1.46
C GLY A 185 0.87 7.56 -1.83
N PRO A 186 0.80 8.76 -2.41
CA PRO A 186 -0.45 9.32 -2.89
C PRO A 186 -1.07 8.46 -3.99
N ARG A 187 -2.38 8.58 -4.16
CA ARG A 187 -3.12 7.89 -5.22
C ARG A 187 -2.59 8.29 -6.62
N PRO A 188 -2.32 7.33 -7.52
CA PRO A 188 -1.94 7.66 -8.89
C PRO A 188 -3.08 8.39 -9.60
N GLN A 189 -2.73 9.47 -10.31
CA GLN A 189 -3.71 10.22 -11.09
C GLN A 189 -3.81 9.64 -12.50
N TRP A 190 -5.03 9.43 -12.98
CA TRP A 190 -5.26 8.93 -14.33
C TRP A 190 -5.22 10.08 -15.34
N PRO A 191 -4.76 9.83 -16.58
CA PRO A 191 -4.81 10.83 -17.64
C PRO A 191 -6.27 11.14 -18.00
N VAL A 192 -6.80 12.23 -17.45
CA VAL A 192 -8.07 12.82 -17.87
C VAL A 192 -7.86 13.55 -19.21
N ALA A 193 -8.91 13.67 -20.03
CA ALA A 193 -8.83 14.20 -21.39
C ALA A 193 -8.00 15.51 -21.46
N LYS A 194 -7.07 15.53 -22.44
CA LYS A 194 -6.05 16.52 -22.90
C LYS A 194 -5.90 17.94 -22.32
N HIS A 195 -6.80 18.49 -21.52
CA HIS A 195 -6.81 19.91 -21.12
C HIS A 195 -6.58 20.19 -19.62
N ASP A 196 -6.43 19.18 -18.76
CA ASP A 196 -6.22 19.41 -17.33
C ASP A 196 -4.97 18.66 -16.82
N ARG A 197 -3.80 19.25 -17.08
CA ARG A 197 -2.50 18.76 -16.56
C ARG A 197 -2.17 19.35 -15.18
N THR A 198 -3.00 20.25 -14.68
CA THR A 198 -2.82 20.98 -13.42
C THR A 198 -2.50 20.03 -12.27
N GLY A 199 -3.25 18.94 -12.11
CA GLY A 199 -2.99 17.95 -11.04
C GLY A 199 -1.81 16.98 -11.28
N ALA A 200 -1.43 16.73 -12.54
CA ALA A 200 -0.45 15.70 -12.89
C ALA A 200 0.98 16.13 -12.53
N ASP A 201 1.31 17.39 -12.78
CA ASP A 201 2.63 17.99 -12.47
C ASP A 201 2.82 18.23 -10.96
N GLU A 202 1.76 18.06 -10.15
CA GLU A 202 1.74 18.32 -8.69
C GLU A 202 2.20 17.13 -7.82
N LEU A 203 2.40 15.94 -8.38
CA LEU A 203 2.88 14.78 -7.62
C LEU A 203 4.37 14.95 -7.26
N SER A 204 4.66 15.61 -6.14
CA SER A 204 6.02 15.79 -5.62
C SER A 204 6.71 14.47 -5.26
N VAL A 205 5.91 13.44 -4.94
CA VAL A 205 6.34 12.09 -4.57
C VAL A 205 5.74 11.03 -5.49
N ARG A 206 6.36 9.84 -5.50
CA ARG A 206 5.87 8.71 -6.29
C ARG A 206 4.54 8.20 -5.75
N PRO A 207 3.60 7.83 -6.63
CA PRO A 207 2.36 7.23 -6.19
C PRO A 207 2.59 5.90 -5.45
N GLY A 208 1.65 5.59 -4.56
CA GLY A 208 1.68 4.39 -3.72
C GLY A 208 1.01 3.19 -4.36
N LEU A 209 1.56 1.99 -4.12
CA LEU A 209 0.82 0.74 -4.29
C LEU A 209 -0.37 0.70 -3.34
N VAL A 210 -0.13 1.05 -2.07
CA VAL A 210 -1.16 1.37 -1.08
C VAL A 210 -1.35 2.88 -1.11
N PRO A 211 -2.41 3.37 -1.77
CA PRO A 211 -2.65 4.80 -1.88
C PRO A 211 -3.15 5.36 -0.54
N PHE A 212 -2.72 6.57 -0.20
CA PHE A 212 -3.49 7.46 0.66
C PHE A 212 -4.05 8.61 -0.18
N GLU A 213 -5.26 9.07 0.14
CA GLU A 213 -5.83 10.27 -0.46
C GLU A 213 -5.16 11.46 0.24
N ALA A 214 -4.27 12.15 -0.45
CA ALA A 214 -3.84 13.47 -0.02
C ALA A 214 -4.76 14.47 -0.72
N ASP A 215 -5.98 14.70 -0.21
CA ASP A 215 -6.69 15.90 -0.65
C ASP A 215 -5.86 17.09 -0.14
N GLY A 216 -5.31 17.87 -1.05
CA GLY A 216 -4.60 19.12 -0.73
C GLY A 216 -3.13 18.99 -0.33
N VAL A 217 -2.32 18.37 -1.20
CA VAL A 217 -0.92 18.83 -1.30
C VAL A 217 -0.96 20.31 -1.67
N ARG A 218 -0.34 21.18 -0.85
CA ARG A 218 -0.36 22.63 -1.05
C ARG A 218 0.23 22.99 -2.41
N LEU A 219 -0.58 23.70 -3.19
CA LEU A 219 -0.15 24.63 -4.23
C LEU A 219 0.84 25.64 -3.63
N CYS A 220 2.10 25.55 -4.00
CA CYS A 220 3.01 26.69 -4.02
C CYS A 220 3.39 26.92 -5.47
N THR A 221 2.56 27.67 -6.21
CA THR A 221 2.86 28.10 -7.57
C THR A 221 3.47 29.51 -7.55
N GLY A 222 4.69 29.66 -8.06
CA GLY A 222 5.27 30.95 -8.49
C GLY A 222 6.29 31.63 -7.55
N PRO A 223 7.09 32.59 -8.07
CA PRO A 223 8.38 33.01 -7.49
C PRO A 223 8.28 34.03 -6.35
N SER A 224 7.07 34.45 -5.95
CA SER A 224 6.88 35.50 -4.95
C SER A 224 6.39 34.91 -3.64
N LEU A 225 7.33 34.77 -2.69
CA LEU A 225 7.11 34.49 -1.27
C LEU A 225 6.19 35.56 -0.64
N ARG A 226 4.86 35.39 -0.74
CA ARG A 226 3.78 35.90 0.14
C ARG A 226 2.46 35.89 -0.65
N GLU A 227 1.37 35.55 0.03
CA GLU A 227 -0.03 35.80 -0.39
C GLU A 227 -0.72 34.80 -1.33
N ARG A 228 -0.95 33.57 -0.83
CA ARG A 228 -2.30 32.98 -0.61
C ARG A 228 -2.20 31.48 -0.31
N CYS A 229 -2.11 31.15 0.96
CA CYS A 229 -2.41 29.79 1.44
C CYS A 229 -3.91 29.72 1.73
N ILE A 230 -4.68 29.05 0.87
CA ILE A 230 -6.10 28.76 1.12
C ILE A 230 -6.22 27.27 1.45
N GLY A 231 -6.72 26.96 2.66
CA GLY A 231 -7.37 25.69 3.04
C GLY A 231 -6.48 24.49 3.31
N LEU A 232 -6.50 23.99 4.55
CA LEU A 232 -6.08 22.64 4.93
C LEU A 232 -6.95 21.61 4.15
N GLY A 233 -6.36 20.96 3.15
CA GLY A 233 -6.96 19.78 2.51
C GLY A 233 -6.69 18.52 3.35
N ARG A 234 -7.65 17.60 3.32
CA ARG A 234 -7.74 16.41 4.17
C ARG A 234 -6.90 15.25 3.62
N VAL A 235 -5.93 14.76 4.39
CA VAL A 235 -5.36 13.43 4.11
C VAL A 235 -6.36 12.39 4.62
N ALA A 236 -7.02 11.67 3.71
CA ALA A 236 -7.94 10.59 4.03
C ALA A 236 -7.33 9.25 3.61
N TRP A 237 -7.26 8.30 4.52
CA TRP A 237 -6.90 6.94 4.16
C TRP A 237 -8.19 6.22 3.77
N ARG A 238 -8.19 5.60 2.59
CA ARG A 238 -9.28 4.74 2.13
C ARG A 238 -8.69 3.36 2.07
N GLY A 239 -9.00 2.54 3.07
CA GLY A 239 -8.40 1.23 3.28
C GLY A 239 -8.30 0.32 2.06
N TRP A 240 -7.50 -0.73 2.20
CA TRP A 240 -7.06 -1.71 1.20
C TRP A 240 -8.14 -2.24 0.25
N ASN A 241 -9.40 -2.30 0.70
CA ASN A 241 -10.52 -2.86 -0.05
C ASN A 241 -11.27 -1.87 -0.95
N LYS A 242 -10.87 -0.59 -1.01
CA LYS A 242 -11.53 0.37 -1.90
C LYS A 242 -10.82 0.40 -3.26
N PRO A 243 -11.54 0.13 -4.38
CA PRO A 243 -10.96 0.21 -5.71
C PRO A 243 -10.38 1.60 -5.97
N LEU A 244 -9.30 1.63 -6.77
CA LEU A 244 -8.75 2.88 -7.30
C LEU A 244 -9.77 3.59 -8.20
#